data_AF-A0A949UJD6-F1
#
_entry.id   AF-A0A949UJD6-F1
#
_cell.length_a   1.000
_cell.length_b   1.000
_cell.length_c   1.000
_cell.angle_alpha   90.00
_cell.angle_beta   90.00
_cell.angle_gamma   90.00
#
_symmetry.space_group_name_H-M   'P 1'
#
loop_
_entity.id
_entity.type
_entity.pdbx_description
1 polymer ?
#
loop_
_entity_poly.entity_id
_entity_poly.type
_entity_poly.pdbx_seq_one_letter_code
_entity_poly.pdbx_strand_id
1 'polypeptide(L)'
;ELHHFAHWVTPEMMPKRFDTHFYLARAPEGQTGSHDGRESVDSIWITPQKAISDAEEGKLKVIFPTRMNLMRLAQYSSVEDAISSTARNEVVTVMPWTEQQETGAMLCIPDNAGYDVTAISVEEVMRS
;
A
#
# COMPACT_ATOMS: atom_id res chain seq x y z
N GLU A 1 -10.94 8.93 14.64
CA GLU A 1 -10.97 9.79 13.44
C GLU A 1 -10.36 9.03 12.28
N LEU A 2 -10.70 9.39 11.04
CA LEU A 2 -10.18 8.79 9.81
C LEU A 2 -9.34 9.83 9.08
N HIS A 3 -8.11 9.48 8.72
CA HIS A 3 -7.17 10.38 8.07
C HIS A 3 -6.84 9.86 6.67
N HIS A 4 -7.11 10.66 5.64
CA HIS A 4 -6.89 10.26 4.24
C HIS A 4 -5.39 10.15 3.95
N PHE A 5 -4.95 8.97 3.49
CA PHE A 5 -3.53 8.62 3.42
C PHE A 5 -3.04 8.40 1.99
N ALA A 6 -3.82 7.69 1.18
CA ALA A 6 -3.47 7.43 -0.21
C ALA A 6 -4.72 7.19 -1.05
N HIS A 7 -4.59 7.39 -2.35
CA HIS A 7 -5.66 7.17 -3.32
C HIS A 7 -5.10 6.46 -4.54
N TRP A 8 -5.61 5.27 -4.84
CA TRP A 8 -5.13 4.42 -5.91
C TRP A 8 -6.27 4.07 -6.85
N VAL A 9 -6.06 4.32 -8.14
CA VAL A 9 -6.99 3.95 -9.21
C VAL A 9 -6.35 2.87 -10.06
N THR A 10 -7.07 1.77 -10.25
CA THR A 10 -6.58 0.68 -11.09
C THR A 10 -6.45 1.16 -12.55
N PRO A 11 -5.34 0.84 -13.24
CA PRO A 11 -5.11 1.27 -14.61
C PRO A 11 -6.26 0.92 -15.57
N GLU A 12 -6.47 1.74 -16.60
CA GLU A 12 -7.63 1.62 -17.50
C GLU A 12 -7.67 0.32 -18.30
N MET A 13 -6.52 -0.25 -18.63
CA MET A 13 -6.42 -1.50 -19.40
C MET A 13 -6.78 -2.76 -18.60
N MET A 14 -6.96 -2.65 -17.28
CA MET A 14 -7.30 -3.80 -16.43
C MET A 14 -8.80 -4.12 -16.52
N PRO A 15 -9.19 -5.39 -16.69
CA PRO A 15 -10.59 -5.78 -16.87
C PRO A 15 -11.45 -5.53 -15.62
N LYS A 16 -10.84 -5.58 -14.43
CA LYS A 16 -11.46 -5.22 -13.16
C LYS A 16 -10.74 -4.01 -12.60
N ARG A 17 -11.49 -2.95 -12.30
CA ARG A 17 -10.95 -1.69 -11.82
C ARG A 17 -11.55 -1.31 -10.48
N PHE A 18 -10.72 -0.72 -9.65
CA PHE A 18 -11.08 -0.16 -8.36
C PHE A 18 -10.58 1.27 -8.26
N ASP A 19 -11.37 2.08 -7.58
CA ASP A 19 -11.02 3.41 -7.10
C ASP A 19 -10.94 3.31 -5.57
N THR A 20 -9.72 3.17 -5.06
CA THR A 20 -9.45 2.73 -3.70
C THR A 20 -8.80 3.85 -2.90
N HIS A 21 -9.50 4.31 -1.86
CA HIS A 21 -8.96 5.22 -0.86
C HIS A 21 -8.44 4.45 0.36
N PHE A 22 -7.25 4.84 0.83
CA PHE A 22 -6.63 4.32 2.04
C PHE A 22 -6.69 5.37 3.14
N TYR A 23 -6.97 4.92 4.35
CA TYR A 23 -7.10 5.76 5.52
C TYR A 23 -6.26 5.22 6.68
N LEU A 24 -5.77 6.12 7.52
CA LEU A 24 -5.21 5.79 8.82
C LEU A 24 -6.27 6.05 9.91
N ALA A 25 -6.33 5.16 10.89
CA ALA A 25 -7.10 5.34 12.11
C ALA A 25 -6.36 4.68 13.27
N ARG A 26 -6.34 5.36 14.42
CA ARG A 26 -5.80 4.77 15.65
C ARG A 26 -6.76 3.69 16.14
N ALA A 27 -6.24 2.47 16.33
CA ALA A 27 -6.99 1.40 16.96
C ALA A 27 -7.23 1.73 18.45
N PRO A 28 -8.46 1.57 18.96
CA PRO A 28 -8.74 1.57 20.39
C PRO A 28 -7.77 0.69 21.18
N GLU A 29 -7.40 1.16 22.37
CA GLU A 29 -6.57 0.40 23.28
C GLU A 29 -7.24 -0.94 23.64
N GLY A 30 -6.47 -2.03 23.58
CA GLY A 30 -6.97 -3.37 23.86
C GLY A 30 -7.83 -3.98 22.76
N GLN A 31 -7.93 -3.37 21.57
CA GLN A 31 -8.64 -3.99 20.45
C GLN A 31 -7.91 -5.25 19.96
N THR A 32 -8.55 -6.41 20.18
CA THR A 32 -8.14 -7.67 19.56
C THR A 32 -8.78 -7.79 18.18
N GLY A 33 -8.00 -8.19 17.18
CA GLY A 33 -8.54 -8.49 15.85
C GLY A 33 -9.55 -9.64 15.94
N SER A 34 -10.70 -9.48 15.30
CA SER A 34 -11.71 -10.53 15.15
C SER A 34 -12.21 -10.50 13.72
N HIS A 35 -12.31 -11.67 13.10
CA HIS A 35 -12.77 -11.83 11.74
C HIS A 35 -14.14 -12.51 11.72
N ASP A 36 -14.93 -12.25 10.69
CA ASP A 36 -16.31 -12.77 10.57
C ASP A 36 -16.37 -14.29 10.28
N GLY A 37 -15.22 -14.89 9.93
CA GLY A 37 -15.09 -16.31 9.60
C GLY A 37 -15.66 -16.65 8.22
N ARG A 38 -15.94 -15.66 7.37
CA ARG A 38 -16.45 -15.85 6.01
C ARG A 38 -15.59 -15.13 5.00
N GLU A 39 -15.58 -13.79 5.03
CA GLU A 39 -14.79 -12.98 4.11
C GLU A 39 -13.35 -12.84 4.61
N SER A 40 -13.18 -12.72 5.93
CA SER A 40 -11.87 -12.76 6.57
C SER A 40 -11.79 -13.99 7.48
N VAL A 41 -10.68 -14.72 7.36
CA VAL A 41 -10.47 -15.98 8.10
C VAL A 41 -9.24 -15.94 9.01
N ASP A 42 -8.44 -14.88 8.91
CA ASP A 42 -7.26 -14.65 9.75
C ASP A 42 -7.00 -13.14 9.88
N SER A 43 -6.40 -12.73 11.00
CA SER A 43 -6.06 -11.33 11.29
C SER A 43 -4.94 -11.27 12.33
N ILE A 44 -3.92 -10.47 12.05
CA ILE A 44 -2.78 -10.28 12.95
C ILE A 44 -2.49 -8.78 13.12
N TRP A 45 -2.04 -8.42 14.31
CA TRP A 45 -1.39 -7.12 14.54
C TRP A 45 0.10 -7.27 14.25
N ILE A 46 0.59 -6.54 13.25
CA ILE A 46 1.98 -6.62 12.77
C ILE A 46 2.50 -5.22 12.44
N THR A 47 3.81 -5.01 12.58
CA THR A 47 4.42 -3.74 12.18
C THR A 47 4.52 -3.67 10.65
N PRO A 48 4.52 -2.45 10.06
CA PRO A 48 4.70 -2.29 8.61
C PRO A 48 6.00 -2.93 8.11
N GLN A 49 7.11 -2.73 8.83
CA GLN A 49 8.41 -3.29 8.48
C GLN A 49 8.39 -4.82 8.48
N LYS A 50 7.71 -5.43 9.45
CA LYS A 50 7.61 -6.88 9.51
C LYS A 50 6.72 -7.43 8.40
N ALA A 51 5.61 -6.77 8.08
CA ALA A 51 4.76 -7.15 6.96
C ALA A 51 5.51 -7.10 5.61
N ILE A 52 6.37 -6.10 5.40
CA ILE A 52 7.22 -6.00 4.21
C ILE A 52 8.23 -7.16 4.16
N SER A 53 8.95 -7.40 5.26
CA SER A 53 9.92 -8.50 5.35
C SER A 53 9.26 -9.87 5.14
N ASP A 54 8.09 -10.10 5.73
CA ASP A 54 7.35 -11.35 5.53
C ASP A 54 6.82 -11.49 4.10
N ALA A 55 6.51 -10.39 3.42
CA ALA A 55 6.15 -10.43 2.00
C ALA A 55 7.35 -10.79 1.11
N GLU A 56 8.52 -10.22 1.39
CA GLU A 56 9.77 -10.50 0.67
C GLU A 56 10.24 -11.95 0.88
N GLU A 57 9.96 -12.52 2.05
CA GLU A 57 10.21 -13.93 2.37
C GLU A 57 9.11 -14.88 1.87
N GLY A 58 8.06 -14.36 1.21
CA GLY A 58 6.94 -15.15 0.68
C GLY A 58 5.99 -15.73 1.75
N LYS A 59 6.07 -15.24 2.98
CA LYS A 59 5.22 -15.65 4.12
C LYS A 59 3.88 -14.94 4.11
N LEU A 60 3.81 -13.72 3.61
CA LEU A 60 2.57 -12.95 3.43
C LEU A 60 2.41 -12.56 1.97
N LYS A 61 1.21 -12.75 1.43
CA LYS A 61 0.88 -12.23 0.11
C LYS A 61 0.42 -10.77 0.23
N VAL A 62 1.14 -9.85 -0.42
CA VAL A 62 0.86 -8.42 -0.31
C VAL A 62 0.87 -7.80 -1.70
N ILE A 63 -0.31 -7.38 -2.16
CA ILE A 63 -0.46 -6.72 -3.45
C ILE A 63 0.28 -5.38 -3.48
N PHE A 64 0.68 -4.96 -4.69
CA PHE A 64 1.53 -3.79 -4.90
C PHE A 64 1.06 -2.49 -4.21
N PRO A 65 -0.21 -2.03 -4.33
CA PRO A 65 -0.66 -0.83 -3.61
C PRO A 65 -0.51 -0.95 -2.09
N THR A 66 -0.79 -2.13 -1.53
CA THR A 66 -0.62 -2.40 -0.09
C THR A 66 0.86 -2.36 0.29
N ARG A 67 1.74 -2.97 -0.51
CA ARG A 67 3.20 -2.93 -0.27
C ARG A 67 3.72 -1.49 -0.25
N MET A 68 3.33 -0.68 -1.25
CA MET A 68 3.73 0.72 -1.33
C MET A 68 3.26 1.53 -0.12
N ASN A 69 2.00 1.32 0.32
CA ASN A 69 1.47 1.98 1.51
C ASN A 69 2.14 1.51 2.81
N LEU A 70 2.51 0.23 2.93
CA LEU A 70 3.29 -0.27 4.06
C LEU A 70 4.69 0.35 4.10
N MET A 71 5.37 0.45 2.96
CA MET A 71 6.69 1.09 2.87
C MET A 71 6.63 2.56 3.28
N ARG A 72 5.62 3.30 2.80
CA ARG A 72 5.39 4.69 3.20
C ARG A 72 5.07 4.82 4.69
N LEU A 73 4.21 3.95 5.22
CA LEU A 73 3.86 3.94 6.65
C LEU A 73 5.07 3.59 7.54
N ALA A 74 5.97 2.73 7.04
CA ALA A 74 7.18 2.32 7.73
C ALA A 74 8.21 3.46 7.92
N GLN A 75 8.06 4.59 7.22
CA GLN A 75 8.92 5.76 7.39
C GLN A 75 8.64 6.52 8.70
N TYR A 76 7.46 6.33 9.30
CA TYR A 76 7.07 7.03 10.52
C TYR A 76 7.41 6.23 11.78
N SER A 77 7.89 6.93 12.80
CA SER A 77 8.33 6.33 14.07
C SER A 77 7.22 6.13 15.10
N SER A 78 6.04 6.73 14.88
CA SER A 78 4.90 6.62 15.78
C SER A 78 3.57 6.81 15.05
N VAL A 79 2.49 6.36 15.69
CA VAL A 79 1.11 6.57 15.19
C VAL A 79 0.80 8.06 15.04
N GLU A 80 1.29 8.89 15.96
CA GLU A 80 1.02 10.33 15.95
C GLU A 80 1.70 11.04 14.78
N ASP A 81 2.96 10.68 14.51
CA ASP A 81 3.73 11.21 13.38
C ASP A 81 3.09 10.79 12.04
N ALA A 82 2.68 9.52 11.93
CA ALA A 82 1.96 9.02 10.76
C ALA A 82 0.65 9.76 10.51
N ILE A 83 -0.18 9.96 11.55
CA ILE A 83 -1.44 10.71 11.43
C ILE A 83 -1.17 12.18 11.07
N SER A 84 -0.24 12.84 11.77
CA SER A 84 0.13 14.23 11.53
C SER A 84 0.71 14.46 10.13
N SER A 85 1.30 13.43 9.51
CA SER A 85 1.77 13.50 8.13
C SER A 85 0.65 13.74 7.12
N THR A 86 -0.58 13.28 7.39
CA THR A 86 -1.72 13.41 6.46
C THR A 86 -2.21 14.84 6.29
N ALA A 87 -1.97 15.69 7.30
CA ALA A 87 -2.28 17.13 7.22
C ALA A 87 -1.17 17.92 6.50
N ARG A 88 0.06 17.37 6.43
CA ARG A 88 1.23 18.01 5.80
C ARG A 88 1.39 17.67 4.33
N ASN A 89 0.90 16.50 3.93
CA ASN A 89 1.09 15.97 2.58
C ASN A 89 -0.24 15.87 1.86
N GLU A 90 -0.32 16.46 0.66
CA GLU A 90 -1.47 16.27 -0.22
C GLU A 90 -1.50 14.83 -0.76
N VAL A 91 -2.69 14.24 -0.86
CA VAL A 91 -2.86 12.92 -1.46
C VAL A 91 -2.96 13.08 -2.97
N VAL A 92 -1.93 12.62 -3.68
CA VAL A 92 -1.95 12.48 -5.15
C VAL A 92 -2.62 11.16 -5.52
N THR A 93 -3.54 11.20 -6.48
CA THR A 93 -4.14 9.99 -7.05
C THR A 93 -3.09 9.21 -7.84
N VAL A 94 -2.84 7.97 -7.42
CA VAL A 94 -1.94 7.04 -8.11
C VAL A 94 -2.75 6.22 -9.10
N MET A 95 -2.58 6.50 -10.40
CA MET A 95 -3.00 5.61 -11.47
C MET A 95 -1.75 5.08 -12.18
N PRO A 96 -1.36 3.82 -11.94
CA PRO A 96 -0.17 3.26 -12.57
C PRO A 96 -0.28 3.20 -14.09
N TRP A 97 0.85 3.25 -14.77
CA TRP A 97 0.95 3.00 -16.21
C TRP A 97 2.12 2.07 -16.52
N THR A 98 2.13 1.48 -17.72
CA THR A 98 3.23 0.61 -18.16
C THR A 98 4.11 1.35 -19.15
N GLU A 99 5.42 1.29 -18.95
CA GLU A 99 6.43 1.76 -19.90
C GLU A 99 7.29 0.61 -20.39
N GLN A 100 7.60 0.57 -21.69
CA GLN A 100 8.52 -0.40 -22.24
C GLN A 100 9.95 0.13 -22.15
N GLN A 101 10.83 -0.61 -21.48
CA GLN A 101 12.26 -0.33 -21.38
C GLN A 101 13.07 -1.47 -21.99
N GLU A 102 14.38 -1.26 -22.17
CA GLU A 102 15.31 -2.28 -22.70
C GLU A 102 15.33 -3.54 -21.82
N THR A 103 15.16 -3.37 -20.50
CA THR A 103 15.14 -4.45 -19.50
C THR A 103 13.79 -5.16 -19.40
N GLY A 104 12.75 -4.68 -20.08
CA GLY A 104 11.39 -5.21 -20.02
C GLY A 104 10.33 -4.15 -19.74
N ALA A 105 9.10 -4.60 -19.50
CA ALA A 105 7.99 -3.73 -19.15
C ALA A 105 8.07 -3.33 -17.67
N MET A 106 7.96 -2.02 -17.41
CA MET A 106 7.96 -1.45 -16.07
C MET A 106 6.56 -0.93 -15.73
N LEU A 107 6.10 -1.19 -14.50
CA LEU A 107 4.94 -0.53 -13.92
C LEU A 107 5.42 0.74 -13.21
N CYS A 108 4.92 1.88 -13.65
CA CYS A 108 5.29 3.21 -13.17
C CYS A 108 4.15 3.84 -12.38
N ILE A 109 4.48 4.71 -11.43
CA ILE A 109 3.55 5.55 -10.66
C ILE A 109 4.04 7.01 -10.66
N PRO A 110 3.18 8.01 -10.36
CA PRO A 110 3.59 9.40 -10.33
C PRO A 110 4.73 9.64 -9.33
N ASP A 111 5.75 10.38 -9.73
CA ASP A 111 6.93 10.67 -8.91
C ASP A 111 6.61 11.56 -7.68
N ASN A 112 5.61 12.42 -7.82
CA ASN A 112 5.10 13.29 -6.76
C ASN A 112 4.12 12.59 -5.80
N ALA A 113 3.84 11.28 -5.96
CA ALA A 113 2.91 10.56 -5.11
C ALA A 113 3.43 10.24 -3.69
N GLY A 114 4.67 10.62 -3.39
CA GLY A 114 5.25 10.48 -2.05
C GLY A 114 5.67 9.04 -1.71
N TYR A 115 6.12 8.29 -2.72
CA TYR A 115 6.69 6.95 -2.57
C TYR A 115 8.13 6.92 -3.08
N ASP A 116 9.00 6.16 -2.39
CA ASP A 116 10.42 6.05 -2.75
C ASP A 116 10.66 5.22 -4.02
N VAL A 117 9.74 4.32 -4.35
CA VAL A 117 9.80 3.47 -5.56
C VAL A 117 8.74 3.95 -6.53
N THR A 118 9.16 4.47 -7.68
CA THR A 118 8.25 5.01 -8.71
C THR A 118 8.15 4.14 -9.95
N ALA A 119 9.02 3.14 -10.09
CA ALA A 119 8.98 2.15 -11.16
C ALA A 119 9.46 0.78 -10.67
N ILE A 120 8.78 -0.28 -11.10
CA ILE A 120 9.09 -1.68 -10.76
C ILE A 120 8.82 -2.58 -11.96
N SER A 121 9.52 -3.71 -12.08
CA SER A 121 9.25 -4.66 -13.17
C SER A 121 7.81 -5.19 -13.08
N VAL A 122 7.10 -5.25 -14.22
CA VAL A 122 5.76 -5.89 -14.27
C VAL A 122 5.83 -7.34 -13.83
N GLU A 123 6.92 -8.05 -14.15
CA GLU A 123 7.12 -9.44 -13.75
C GLU A 123 7.21 -9.58 -12.22
N GLU A 124 7.89 -8.64 -11.56
CA GLU A 124 8.02 -8.62 -10.09
C GLU A 124 6.66 -8.38 -9.43
N VAL A 125 5.87 -7.43 -9.95
CA VAL A 125 4.52 -7.16 -9.44
C VAL A 125 3.62 -8.39 -9.59
N MET A 126 3.71 -9.11 -10.71
CA MET A 126 2.90 -10.30 -10.97
C MET A 126 3.28 -11.51 -10.10
N ARG A 127 4.49 -11.52 -9.53
CA ARG A 127 4.93 -12.56 -8.58
C ARG A 127 4.46 -12.30 -7.14
N SER A 128 4.06 -11.07 -6.81
CA SER A 128 3.59 -10.66 -5.48
C SER A 128 2.17 -11.10 -5.10
#